data_AF-A0A955A8T1-F1
#
_entry.id   AF-A0A955A8T1-F1
#
_cell.length_a   1.000
_cell.length_b   1.000
_cell.length_c   1.000
_cell.angle_alpha   90.00
_cell.angle_beta   90.00
_cell.angle_gamma   90.00
#
_symmetry.space_group_name_H-M   'P 1'
#
loop_
_entity.id
_entity.type
_entity.pdbx_description
1 polymer ?
#
loop_
_entity_poly.entity_id
_entity_poly.type
_entity_poly.pdbx_seq_one_letter_code
_entity_poly.pdbx_strand_id
1 'polypeptide(L)'
;MSTEAQLHAVLEKSRKNLLDLSARNRLINTPRSSTRSTRLEIVDALSEQVFKRLVTEGKSMYFLPRGDDSSEALAEPNDSDGAGEPGELSDVPVARSHQAYCDDDKLQTRLESESLQKRLLKLLYDARTHEEEQGVNILYLALGFLKWYEDDKSDRERQAPLILIPVTLSRPSAGSKFKLAYNEDELATNLSLQARIKDDFGIQIPDLPDVDELSPQDYFDQVSQAISGQSRWEVLPNDMVLWFFSFSKFLMYRDLQPENWPADRALESNSIIRGLLSESFVSEPPLCGDDGKVDEVITPSQAVHVVDADSSQAVAIEEVKRGRNLVIQGPPGTGKSQTIANLIAAAVVSGKSVLFVAEKMAALEVVHRRLANVGLGDMCLELHCNKANKKAVLQELAAALALGKPAGDNVEQVCHDLTSCRERLNRHLDLIHGPIAPSGFTPFQMVGELVRLRATKTRPPGFQLERPEKWTRRELEHRLHLLRDLAEFVEQIGQPDLNPWRGARLEVVLPTDV
;
A
#
# COMPACT_ATOMS: atom_id res chain seq x y z
N MET A 1 -16.09 18.98 -28.64
CA MET A 1 -16.56 17.68 -28.11
C MET A 1 -17.25 17.95 -26.80
N SER A 2 -18.38 17.30 -26.49
CA SER A 2 -18.96 17.38 -25.14
C SER A 2 -17.95 16.87 -24.11
N THR A 3 -18.00 17.42 -22.88
CA THR A 3 -17.10 17.04 -21.77
C THR A 3 -17.11 15.53 -21.53
N GLU A 4 -18.27 14.88 -21.70
CA GLU A 4 -18.43 13.43 -21.58
C GLU A 4 -17.71 12.65 -22.68
N ALA A 5 -17.74 13.12 -23.93
CA ALA A 5 -17.03 12.46 -25.03
C ALA A 5 -15.51 12.54 -24.86
N GLN A 6 -15.01 13.64 -24.28
CA GLN A 6 -13.60 13.79 -23.95
C GLN A 6 -13.19 12.86 -22.79
N LEU A 7 -14.00 12.78 -21.74
CA LEU A 7 -13.77 11.88 -20.61
C LEU A 7 -13.72 10.42 -21.06
N HIS A 8 -14.69 9.98 -21.85
CA HIS A 8 -14.72 8.63 -22.41
C HIS A 8 -13.46 8.33 -23.25
N ALA A 9 -13.02 9.27 -24.09
CA ALA A 9 -11.80 9.08 -24.88
C ALA A 9 -10.53 8.96 -24.02
N VAL A 10 -10.44 9.74 -22.92
CA VAL A 10 -9.33 9.66 -21.97
C VAL A 10 -9.38 8.35 -21.18
N LEU A 11 -10.56 7.91 -20.76
CA LEU A 11 -10.77 6.63 -20.08
C LEU A 11 -10.35 5.46 -20.98
N GLU A 12 -10.85 5.41 -22.22
CA GLU A 12 -10.47 4.38 -23.19
C GLU A 12 -8.97 4.36 -23.49
N LYS A 13 -8.35 5.54 -23.63
CA LYS A 13 -6.90 5.63 -23.81
C LYS A 13 -6.14 5.08 -22.60
N SER A 14 -6.58 5.43 -21.39
CA SER A 14 -5.96 5.00 -20.14
C SER A 14 -6.13 3.50 -19.93
N ARG A 15 -7.32 2.97 -20.28
CA ARG A 15 -7.64 1.54 -20.31
C ARG A 15 -6.67 0.82 -21.24
N LYS A 16 -6.55 1.24 -22.50
CA LYS A 16 -5.61 0.64 -23.47
C LYS A 16 -4.14 0.66 -23.02
N ASN A 17 -3.71 1.67 -22.26
CA ASN A 17 -2.34 1.71 -21.71
C ASN A 17 -2.06 0.62 -20.66
N LEU A 18 -3.10 0.01 -20.06
CA LEU A 18 -2.94 -1.13 -19.15
C LEU A 18 -2.60 -2.42 -19.91
N LEU A 19 -3.00 -2.53 -21.18
CA LEU A 19 -2.66 -3.68 -22.01
C LEU A 19 -1.18 -3.63 -22.43
N ASP A 20 -0.35 -4.40 -21.73
CA ASP A 20 1.00 -4.70 -22.20
C ASP A 20 0.95 -5.86 -23.20
N LEU A 21 0.65 -5.54 -24.45
CA LEU A 21 0.70 -6.50 -25.57
C LEU A 21 2.10 -6.62 -26.18
N SER A 22 3.12 -6.03 -25.53
CA SER A 22 4.49 -6.10 -26.03
C SER A 22 5.12 -7.46 -25.75
N ALA A 23 6.19 -7.79 -26.48
CA ALA A 23 6.98 -8.99 -26.24
C ALA A 23 7.73 -8.99 -24.88
N ARG A 24 7.60 -7.92 -24.06
CA ARG A 24 8.09 -7.89 -22.67
C ARG A 24 7.13 -8.60 -21.71
N ASN A 25 5.85 -8.67 -22.07
CA ASN A 25 4.87 -9.40 -21.28
C ASN A 25 5.13 -10.90 -21.44
N ARG A 26 5.37 -11.58 -20.30
CA ARG A 26 5.68 -13.01 -20.25
C ARG A 26 4.52 -13.88 -20.75
N LEU A 27 3.30 -13.38 -20.62
CA LEU A 27 2.09 -14.00 -21.17
C LEU A 27 2.08 -13.96 -22.70
N ILE A 28 2.73 -12.99 -23.34
CA ILE A 28 2.81 -12.89 -24.81
C ILE A 28 4.06 -13.61 -25.33
N ASN A 29 5.17 -13.50 -24.59
CA ASN A 29 6.42 -14.13 -24.91
C ASN A 29 7.17 -14.54 -23.64
N THR A 30 7.23 -15.84 -23.38
CA THR A 30 8.05 -16.47 -22.36
C THR A 30 9.43 -16.77 -22.96
N PRO A 31 10.46 -15.94 -22.70
CA PRO A 31 11.77 -16.11 -23.33
C PRO A 31 12.43 -17.43 -22.94
N ARG A 32 12.69 -18.29 -23.93
CA ARG A 32 13.30 -19.62 -23.72
C ARG A 32 14.83 -19.62 -23.72
N SER A 33 15.45 -18.75 -24.49
CA SER A 33 16.90 -18.75 -24.71
C SER A 33 17.74 -18.09 -23.60
N SER A 34 17.11 -17.42 -22.63
CA SER A 34 17.86 -16.66 -21.62
C SER A 34 18.24 -17.51 -20.40
N THR A 35 19.54 -17.77 -20.24
CA THR A 35 20.14 -18.43 -19.06
C THR A 35 20.01 -17.63 -17.76
N ARG A 36 19.69 -16.33 -17.84
CA ARG A 36 19.49 -15.44 -16.66
C ARG A 36 18.07 -15.48 -16.09
N SER A 37 17.14 -16.17 -16.73
CA SER A 37 15.75 -16.23 -16.29
C SER A 37 15.59 -17.09 -15.02
N THR A 38 14.75 -16.65 -14.08
CA THR A 38 14.44 -17.38 -12.84
C THR A 38 13.49 -18.56 -13.03
N ARG A 39 13.01 -18.78 -14.25
CA ARG A 39 12.05 -19.82 -14.62
C ARG A 39 12.61 -21.23 -14.46
N LEU A 40 11.71 -22.17 -14.24
CA LEU A 40 12.03 -23.59 -14.17
C LEU A 40 11.23 -24.33 -15.25
N GLU A 41 11.94 -24.96 -16.18
CA GLU A 41 11.33 -25.81 -17.21
C GLU A 41 11.20 -27.24 -16.67
N ILE A 42 10.00 -27.80 -16.85
CA ILE A 42 9.70 -29.19 -16.55
C ILE A 42 9.75 -29.96 -17.87
N VAL A 43 10.45 -31.09 -17.87
CA VAL A 43 10.64 -31.96 -19.03
C VAL A 43 10.14 -33.35 -18.74
N ASP A 44 9.96 -34.15 -19.79
CA ASP A 44 9.61 -35.58 -19.70
C ASP A 44 8.35 -35.87 -18.87
N ALA A 45 7.40 -34.94 -18.87
CA ALA A 45 6.12 -35.06 -18.18
C ALA A 45 4.97 -34.74 -19.14
N LEU A 46 3.85 -35.44 -18.96
CA LEU A 46 2.62 -35.22 -19.73
C LEU A 46 1.73 -34.23 -18.99
N SER A 47 1.29 -33.17 -19.67
CA SER A 47 0.48 -32.11 -19.05
C SER A 47 -0.83 -32.64 -18.46
N GLU A 48 -1.45 -33.63 -19.10
CA GLU A 48 -2.66 -34.32 -18.60
C GLU A 48 -2.42 -34.98 -17.23
N GLN A 49 -1.30 -35.69 -17.09
CA GLN A 49 -0.97 -36.41 -15.85
C GLN A 49 -0.62 -35.45 -14.71
N VAL A 50 0.14 -34.41 -15.03
CA VAL A 50 0.51 -33.35 -14.07
C VAL A 50 -0.74 -32.61 -13.61
N PHE A 51 -1.64 -32.26 -14.53
CA PHE A 51 -2.92 -31.62 -14.24
C PHE A 51 -3.78 -32.49 -13.31
N LYS A 52 -3.99 -33.76 -13.67
CA LYS A 52 -4.77 -34.70 -12.87
C LYS A 52 -4.23 -34.84 -11.45
N ARG A 53 -2.91 -34.94 -11.26
CA ARG A 53 -2.31 -35.11 -9.93
C ARG A 53 -2.40 -33.85 -9.07
N LEU A 54 -2.05 -32.70 -9.63
CA LEU A 54 -2.03 -31.44 -8.88
C LEU A 54 -3.44 -30.91 -8.61
N VAL A 55 -4.31 -30.92 -9.62
CA VAL A 55 -5.61 -30.25 -9.59
C VAL A 55 -6.73 -31.23 -9.20
N THR A 56 -6.88 -32.35 -9.91
CA THR A 56 -7.99 -33.30 -9.65
C THR A 56 -7.78 -34.13 -8.39
N GLU A 57 -6.55 -34.60 -8.13
CA GLU A 57 -6.22 -35.44 -6.96
C GLU A 57 -5.71 -34.62 -5.76
N GLY A 58 -5.39 -33.33 -5.94
CA GLY A 58 -4.87 -32.45 -4.88
C GLY A 58 -3.53 -32.88 -4.29
N LYS A 59 -2.73 -33.69 -5.01
CA LYS A 59 -1.44 -34.20 -4.52
C LYS A 59 -0.32 -33.20 -4.78
N SER A 60 0.60 -33.09 -3.82
CA SER A 60 1.82 -32.30 -3.99
C SER A 60 2.87 -33.08 -4.79
N MET A 61 3.58 -32.39 -5.70
CA MET A 61 4.68 -32.96 -6.49
C MET A 61 6.05 -32.42 -6.05
N TYR A 62 7.12 -33.14 -6.39
CA TYR A 62 8.51 -32.80 -6.06
C TYR A 62 9.34 -32.62 -7.33
N PHE A 63 10.46 -31.88 -7.26
CA PHE A 63 11.34 -31.67 -8.41
C PHE A 63 12.53 -32.65 -8.39
N LEU A 64 12.89 -33.17 -9.58
CA LEU A 64 14.07 -33.99 -9.81
C LEU A 64 15.10 -33.25 -10.68
N PRO A 65 16.41 -33.37 -10.38
CA PRO A 65 17.47 -32.82 -11.21
C PRO A 65 17.70 -33.67 -12.47
N ARG A 66 18.47 -33.13 -13.41
CA ARG A 66 18.88 -33.79 -14.64
C ARG A 66 19.61 -35.11 -14.35
N GLY A 67 19.01 -36.24 -14.72
CA GLY A 67 19.69 -37.53 -14.82
C GLY A 67 19.83 -38.36 -13.54
N ASP A 68 19.04 -38.12 -12.49
CA ASP A 68 18.97 -39.03 -11.33
C ASP A 68 18.05 -40.23 -11.64
N ASP A 69 18.51 -41.12 -12.55
CA ASP A 69 17.98 -42.48 -12.71
C ASP A 69 18.86 -43.52 -11.99
N SER A 70 19.68 -43.10 -11.02
CA SER A 70 20.49 -44.01 -10.20
C SER A 70 19.75 -44.46 -8.94
N SER A 71 19.20 -45.67 -9.05
CA SER A 71 19.22 -46.64 -7.97
C SER A 71 20.63 -46.77 -7.35
N GLU A 72 20.66 -46.77 -6.02
CA GLU A 72 21.69 -47.30 -5.11
C GLU A 72 22.96 -46.49 -4.72
N ALA A 73 23.20 -46.60 -3.41
CA ALA A 73 24.47 -46.71 -2.69
C ALA A 73 25.26 -45.45 -2.31
N LEU A 74 25.30 -45.23 -0.99
CA LEU A 74 26.31 -44.51 -0.24
C LEU A 74 27.73 -44.89 -0.71
N ALA A 75 28.48 -43.92 -1.23
CA ALA A 75 29.94 -43.99 -1.31
C ALA A 75 30.53 -42.62 -1.01
N GLU A 76 31.47 -42.60 -0.08
CA GLU A 76 32.18 -41.43 0.45
C GLU A 76 32.96 -40.66 -0.63
N PRO A 77 33.17 -39.34 -0.45
CA PRO A 77 33.91 -38.53 -1.42
C PRO A 77 35.42 -38.73 -1.22
N ASN A 78 36.11 -39.13 -2.29
CA ASN A 78 37.55 -38.94 -2.41
C ASN A 78 37.82 -37.77 -3.35
N ASP A 79 38.51 -36.77 -2.81
CA ASP A 79 39.05 -35.61 -3.51
C ASP A 79 39.98 -36.03 -4.66
N SER A 80 39.78 -35.44 -5.84
CA SER A 80 40.93 -34.98 -6.64
C SER A 80 40.54 -33.83 -7.58
N ASP A 81 41.27 -32.73 -7.41
CA ASP A 81 41.28 -31.52 -8.22
C ASP A 81 41.64 -31.81 -9.69
N GLY A 82 40.94 -31.14 -10.60
CA GLY A 82 41.27 -31.12 -12.03
C GLY A 82 40.56 -30.00 -12.77
N ALA A 83 41.22 -28.85 -12.89
CA ALA A 83 40.78 -27.71 -13.68
C ALA A 83 40.66 -28.07 -15.17
N GLY A 84 39.54 -27.73 -15.79
CA GLY A 84 39.30 -27.84 -17.24
C GLY A 84 38.30 -26.78 -17.71
N GLU A 85 38.68 -26.05 -18.75
CA GLU A 85 37.97 -24.90 -19.35
C GLU A 85 36.59 -25.27 -19.94
N PRO A 86 35.64 -24.31 -20.02
CA PRO A 86 34.30 -24.58 -20.56
C PRO A 86 34.30 -24.64 -22.10
N GLY A 87 34.19 -25.86 -22.64
CA GLY A 87 33.96 -26.12 -24.06
C GLY A 87 32.53 -25.85 -24.51
N GLU A 88 32.41 -25.34 -25.72
CA GLU A 88 31.19 -24.92 -26.43
C GLU A 88 30.12 -26.02 -26.55
N LEU A 89 28.86 -25.68 -26.23
CA LEU A 89 27.69 -26.53 -26.44
C LEU A 89 27.35 -26.59 -27.94
N SER A 90 27.64 -27.72 -28.56
CA SER A 90 27.08 -28.09 -29.87
C SER A 90 25.86 -28.98 -29.66
N ASP A 91 24.73 -28.54 -30.22
CA ASP A 91 23.50 -29.32 -30.34
C ASP A 91 23.71 -30.47 -31.33
N VAL A 92 23.71 -31.70 -30.83
CA VAL A 92 23.50 -32.91 -31.65
C VAL A 92 22.33 -33.69 -31.03
N PRO A 93 21.28 -34.01 -31.80
CA PRO A 93 20.12 -34.71 -31.27
C PRO A 93 20.47 -36.17 -31.05
N VAL A 94 20.79 -36.55 -29.82
CA VAL A 94 20.87 -37.97 -29.44
C VAL A 94 19.46 -38.46 -29.22
N ALA A 95 18.96 -39.25 -30.17
CA ALA A 95 17.76 -40.05 -30.03
C ALA A 95 17.89 -40.95 -28.78
N ARG A 96 17.24 -40.56 -27.68
CA ARG A 96 17.07 -41.40 -26.50
C ARG A 96 15.64 -41.96 -26.49
N SER A 97 15.58 -43.28 -26.39
CA SER A 97 14.40 -44.12 -26.31
C SER A 97 13.36 -43.59 -25.30
N HIS A 98 12.17 -43.29 -25.81
CA HIS A 98 10.97 -42.95 -25.06
C HIS A 98 10.51 -44.12 -24.18
N GLN A 99 10.77 -44.06 -22.87
CA GLN A 99 10.03 -44.82 -21.86
C GLN A 99 10.22 -44.21 -20.47
N ALA A 100 9.64 -43.03 -20.26
CA ALA A 100 9.42 -42.47 -18.94
C ALA A 100 7.94 -42.12 -18.83
N TYR A 101 7.10 -43.13 -18.57
CA TYR A 101 5.72 -42.89 -18.16
C TYR A 101 5.77 -42.41 -16.70
N CYS A 102 5.47 -41.13 -16.50
CA CYS A 102 5.48 -40.48 -15.19
C CYS A 102 4.29 -40.97 -14.37
N ASP A 103 4.44 -42.14 -13.73
CA ASP A 103 3.55 -42.61 -12.66
C ASP A 103 4.00 -42.16 -11.26
N ASP A 104 4.94 -41.21 -11.18
CA ASP A 104 5.57 -40.78 -9.94
C ASP A 104 5.24 -39.31 -9.63
N ASP A 105 5.21 -38.93 -8.35
CA ASP A 105 4.90 -37.55 -7.89
C ASP A 105 6.08 -36.59 -8.14
N LYS A 106 6.78 -36.76 -9.27
CA LYS A 106 8.10 -36.23 -9.55
C LYS A 106 8.13 -35.49 -10.88
N LEU A 107 8.55 -34.23 -10.84
CA LEU A 107 8.70 -33.32 -11.98
C LEU A 107 10.17 -33.26 -12.39
N GLN A 108 10.49 -33.80 -13.56
CA GLN A 108 11.85 -33.84 -14.08
C GLN A 108 12.26 -32.46 -14.61
N THR A 109 13.51 -32.05 -14.36
CA THR A 109 14.04 -30.75 -14.80
C THR A 109 15.37 -30.90 -15.54
N ARG A 110 15.74 -29.90 -16.35
CA ARG A 110 17.02 -29.86 -17.08
C ARG A 110 18.22 -29.42 -16.22
N LEU A 111 17.99 -29.06 -14.96
CA LEU A 111 19.01 -28.47 -14.10
C LEU A 111 19.70 -29.53 -13.23
N GLU A 112 21.00 -29.35 -12.98
CA GLU A 112 21.74 -30.12 -11.99
C GLU A 112 21.25 -29.81 -10.57
N SER A 113 21.48 -30.73 -9.63
CA SER A 113 20.94 -30.66 -8.26
C SER A 113 21.22 -29.33 -7.55
N GLU A 114 22.46 -28.82 -7.57
CA GLU A 114 22.80 -27.56 -6.91
C GLU A 114 22.12 -26.35 -7.58
N SER A 115 22.11 -26.32 -8.90
CA SER A 115 21.47 -25.23 -9.68
C SER A 115 19.95 -25.24 -9.52
N LEU A 116 19.34 -26.43 -9.48
CA LEU A 116 17.91 -26.63 -9.21
C LEU A 116 17.55 -26.10 -7.83
N GLN A 117 18.29 -26.48 -6.80
CA GLN A 117 18.05 -26.02 -5.43
C GLN A 117 18.19 -24.50 -5.31
N LYS A 118 19.25 -23.90 -5.88
CA LYS A 118 19.43 -22.43 -5.89
C LYS A 118 18.27 -21.73 -6.57
N ARG A 119 17.79 -22.27 -7.71
CA ARG A 119 16.69 -21.66 -8.46
C ARG A 119 15.34 -21.79 -7.76
N LEU A 120 15.03 -22.97 -7.21
CA LEU A 120 13.82 -23.17 -6.40
C LEU A 120 13.82 -22.32 -5.14
N LEU A 121 14.96 -22.19 -4.46
CA LEU A 121 15.11 -21.30 -3.31
C LEU A 121 14.83 -19.85 -3.70
N LYS A 122 15.38 -19.39 -4.83
CA LYS A 122 15.13 -18.05 -5.34
C LYS A 122 13.66 -17.84 -5.71
N LEU A 123 13.04 -18.77 -6.43
CA LEU A 123 11.61 -18.72 -6.75
C LEU A 123 10.74 -18.67 -5.49
N LEU A 124 11.08 -19.44 -4.45
CA LEU A 124 10.37 -19.42 -3.17
C LEU A 124 10.44 -18.04 -2.50
N TYR A 125 11.62 -17.43 -2.44
CA TYR A 125 11.79 -16.10 -1.84
C TYR A 125 11.13 -15.00 -2.67
N ASP A 126 11.32 -15.03 -4.00
CA ASP A 126 10.70 -14.06 -4.91
C ASP A 126 9.16 -14.16 -4.81
N ALA A 127 8.59 -15.38 -4.75
CA ALA A 127 7.15 -15.59 -4.61
C ALA A 127 6.60 -14.99 -3.31
N ARG A 128 7.26 -15.26 -2.17
CA ARG A 128 6.89 -14.67 -0.88
C ARG A 128 7.00 -13.16 -0.88
N THR A 129 8.07 -12.62 -1.49
CA THR A 129 8.26 -11.17 -1.59
C THR A 129 7.13 -10.54 -2.40
N HIS A 130 6.76 -11.12 -3.53
CA HIS A 130 5.63 -10.65 -4.33
C HIS A 130 4.30 -10.72 -3.58
N GLU A 131 4.07 -11.78 -2.81
CA GLU A 131 2.87 -11.92 -1.97
C GLU A 131 2.83 -10.88 -0.84
N GLU A 132 3.95 -10.64 -0.15
CA GLU A 132 4.04 -9.65 0.93
C GLU A 132 3.91 -8.20 0.41
N GLU A 133 4.50 -7.91 -0.75
CA GLU A 133 4.53 -6.57 -1.33
C GLU A 133 3.28 -6.21 -2.12
N GLN A 134 2.69 -7.15 -2.86
CA GLN A 134 1.56 -6.90 -3.78
C GLN A 134 0.27 -7.59 -3.36
N GLY A 135 0.31 -8.51 -2.38
CA GLY A 135 -0.87 -9.23 -1.90
C GLY A 135 -1.44 -10.26 -2.88
N VAL A 136 -0.74 -10.55 -3.98
CA VAL A 136 -1.23 -11.43 -5.06
C VAL A 136 -0.26 -12.58 -5.32
N ASN A 137 -0.80 -13.80 -5.46
CA ASN A 137 -0.02 -14.93 -5.93
C ASN A 137 0.20 -14.82 -7.44
N ILE A 138 1.45 -14.63 -7.83
CA ILE A 138 1.84 -14.56 -9.24
C ILE A 138 2.64 -15.79 -9.70
N LEU A 139 2.81 -16.81 -8.86
CA LEU A 139 3.51 -18.04 -9.21
C LEU A 139 2.53 -19.03 -9.85
N TYR A 140 2.76 -19.35 -11.13
CA TYR A 140 1.96 -20.31 -11.86
C TYR A 140 2.82 -21.40 -12.49
N LEU A 141 2.25 -22.60 -12.55
CA LEU A 141 2.69 -23.65 -13.45
C LEU A 141 1.92 -23.49 -14.78
N ALA A 142 2.63 -23.05 -15.81
CA ALA A 142 2.11 -22.98 -17.16
C ALA A 142 2.15 -24.37 -17.81
N LEU A 143 1.01 -24.83 -18.33
CA LEU A 143 0.89 -26.03 -19.15
C LEU A 143 0.54 -25.66 -20.59
N GLY A 144 1.28 -26.25 -21.52
CA GLY A 144 1.09 -26.03 -22.94
C GLY A 144 1.54 -24.64 -23.39
N PHE A 145 2.24 -24.59 -24.51
CA PHE A 145 2.70 -23.33 -25.09
C PHE A 145 2.28 -23.21 -26.55
N LEU A 146 1.78 -22.05 -26.92
CA LEU A 146 1.64 -21.66 -28.32
C LEU A 146 2.96 -21.10 -28.80
N LYS A 147 3.57 -21.76 -29.78
CA LYS A 147 4.67 -21.22 -30.59
C LYS A 147 4.08 -20.43 -31.76
N TRP A 148 4.39 -19.14 -31.82
CA TRP A 148 3.81 -18.22 -32.81
C TRP A 148 4.82 -17.17 -33.28
N TYR A 149 4.48 -16.54 -34.41
CA TYR A 149 5.27 -15.50 -35.07
C TYR A 149 4.39 -14.27 -35.33
N GLU A 150 4.96 -13.07 -35.16
CA GLU A 150 4.21 -11.81 -35.32
C GLU A 150 4.00 -11.42 -36.79
N ASP A 151 4.89 -11.83 -37.68
CA ASP A 151 4.84 -11.55 -39.11
C ASP A 151 5.45 -12.76 -39.83
N ASP A 152 4.94 -13.11 -41.00
CA ASP A 152 5.47 -14.15 -41.88
C ASP A 152 6.95 -13.94 -42.19
N LYS A 153 7.41 -12.68 -42.23
CA LYS A 153 8.82 -12.30 -42.47
C LYS A 153 9.69 -12.28 -41.22
N SER A 154 9.10 -12.43 -40.03
CA SER A 154 9.84 -12.40 -38.78
C SER A 154 10.40 -13.80 -38.46
N ASP A 155 11.68 -13.84 -38.10
CA ASP A 155 12.33 -15.05 -37.57
C ASP A 155 12.31 -15.13 -36.04
N ARG A 156 11.65 -14.17 -35.38
CA ARG A 156 11.55 -14.15 -33.93
C ARG A 156 10.41 -15.04 -33.47
N GLU A 157 10.77 -16.25 -33.05
CA GLU A 157 9.88 -17.17 -32.35
C GLU A 157 9.41 -16.57 -31.02
N ARG A 158 8.09 -16.61 -30.78
CA ARG A 158 7.47 -16.29 -29.50
C ARG A 158 6.77 -17.51 -28.96
N GLN A 159 6.78 -17.63 -27.64
CA GLN A 159 6.07 -18.71 -26.95
C GLN A 159 5.18 -18.14 -25.86
N ALA A 160 3.90 -18.48 -25.88
CA ALA A 160 2.93 -18.01 -24.91
C ALA A 160 2.28 -19.19 -24.18
N PRO A 161 2.15 -19.14 -22.85
CA PRO A 161 1.49 -20.22 -22.11
C PRO A 161 0.00 -20.25 -22.43
N LEU A 162 -0.62 -21.43 -22.39
CA LEU A 162 -2.04 -21.62 -22.66
C LEU A 162 -2.87 -21.77 -21.39
N ILE A 163 -2.50 -22.71 -20.52
CA ILE A 163 -3.16 -22.97 -19.24
C ILE A 163 -2.21 -22.56 -18.11
N LEU A 164 -2.71 -21.82 -17.12
CA LEU A 164 -1.92 -21.35 -15.99
C LEU A 164 -2.56 -21.84 -14.69
N ILE A 165 -1.86 -22.77 -14.01
CA ILE A 165 -2.29 -23.33 -12.73
C ILE A 165 -1.63 -22.53 -11.61
N PRO A 166 -2.40 -21.88 -10.72
CA PRO A 166 -1.84 -21.18 -9.58
C PRO A 166 -1.26 -22.20 -8.58
N VAL A 167 -0.02 -22.00 -8.15
CA VAL A 167 0.69 -23.00 -7.34
C VAL A 167 1.44 -22.35 -6.19
N THR A 168 1.61 -23.11 -5.11
CA THR A 168 2.44 -22.74 -3.97
C THR A 168 3.67 -23.63 -3.93
N LEU A 169 4.83 -22.99 -3.86
CA LEU A 169 6.11 -23.65 -3.60
C LEU A 169 6.38 -23.64 -2.09
N SER A 170 6.67 -24.80 -1.50
CA SER A 170 6.98 -24.90 -0.08
C SER A 170 8.20 -25.78 0.19
N ARG A 171 8.90 -25.47 1.28
CA ARG A 171 10.03 -26.25 1.79
C ARG A 171 9.94 -26.33 3.32
N PRO A 172 9.45 -27.46 3.89
CA PRO A 172 9.25 -27.59 5.33
C PRO A 172 10.53 -27.44 6.17
N SER A 173 11.67 -27.94 5.67
CA SER A 173 12.97 -27.83 6.35
C SER A 173 14.12 -27.71 5.34
N ALA A 174 15.28 -27.20 5.80
CA ALA A 174 16.48 -27.08 4.95
C ALA A 174 16.96 -28.43 4.37
N GLY A 175 16.67 -29.56 5.02
CA GLY A 175 16.99 -30.90 4.47
C GLY A 175 15.90 -31.51 3.59
N SER A 176 14.69 -30.92 3.56
CA SER A 176 13.57 -31.46 2.80
C SER A 176 13.57 -31.06 1.32
N LYS A 177 12.98 -31.92 0.49
CA LYS A 177 12.70 -31.62 -0.92
C LYS A 177 11.64 -30.52 -1.03
N PHE A 178 11.76 -29.68 -2.05
CA PHE A 178 10.74 -28.69 -2.39
C PHE A 178 9.47 -29.39 -2.88
N LYS A 179 8.32 -28.88 -2.43
CA LYS A 179 6.99 -29.36 -2.80
C LYS A 179 6.26 -28.29 -3.59
N LEU A 180 5.65 -28.69 -4.69
CA LEU A 180 4.69 -27.90 -5.45
C LEU A 180 3.28 -28.40 -5.14
N ALA A 181 2.38 -27.50 -4.77
CA ALA A 181 0.97 -27.81 -4.55
C ALA A 181 0.10 -26.80 -5.31
N TYR A 182 -1.06 -27.27 -5.79
CA TYR A 182 -2.12 -26.38 -6.26
C TYR A 182 -2.68 -25.61 -5.07
N ASN A 183 -2.92 -24.29 -5.23
CA ASN A 183 -3.43 -23.44 -4.14
C ASN A 183 -4.97 -23.38 -4.08
N GLU A 184 -5.66 -24.22 -4.84
CA GLU A 184 -7.14 -24.29 -4.91
C GLU A 184 -7.82 -23.03 -5.50
N ASP A 185 -7.05 -22.09 -6.07
CA ASP A 185 -7.59 -20.92 -6.78
C ASP A 185 -7.99 -21.25 -8.22
N GLU A 186 -8.85 -20.41 -8.82
CA GLU A 186 -9.31 -20.59 -10.19
C GLU A 186 -8.15 -20.67 -11.21
N LEU A 187 -8.27 -21.63 -12.13
CA LEU A 187 -7.32 -21.78 -13.24
C LEU A 187 -7.42 -20.56 -14.16
N ALA A 188 -6.28 -20.05 -14.60
CA ALA A 188 -6.23 -18.90 -15.49
C ALA A 188 -5.95 -19.33 -16.94
N THR A 189 -6.74 -18.79 -17.88
CA THR A 189 -6.37 -18.78 -19.30
C THR A 189 -5.52 -17.55 -19.59
N ASN A 190 -4.71 -17.62 -20.63
CA ASN A 190 -3.89 -16.49 -21.04
C ASN A 190 -4.70 -15.43 -21.80
N LEU A 191 -5.44 -14.62 -21.06
CA LEU A 191 -6.30 -13.57 -21.61
C LEU A 191 -5.53 -12.53 -22.43
N SER A 192 -4.26 -12.24 -22.07
CA SER A 192 -3.42 -11.31 -22.83
C SER A 192 -3.13 -11.86 -24.24
N LEU A 193 -2.85 -13.16 -24.33
CA LEU A 193 -2.65 -13.84 -25.61
C LEU A 193 -3.94 -13.85 -26.44
N GLN A 194 -5.08 -14.18 -25.83
CA GLN A 194 -6.38 -14.15 -26.51
C GLN A 194 -6.66 -12.77 -27.12
N ALA A 195 -6.46 -11.70 -26.35
CA ALA A 195 -6.64 -10.33 -26.83
C ALA A 195 -5.68 -9.98 -27.97
N ARG A 196 -4.38 -10.31 -27.83
CA ARG A 196 -3.37 -10.04 -28.87
C ARG A 196 -3.69 -10.73 -30.18
N ILE A 197 -4.07 -12.01 -30.12
CA ILE A 197 -4.34 -12.82 -31.30
C ILE A 197 -5.66 -12.40 -31.97
N LYS A 198 -6.66 -12.01 -31.18
CA LYS A 198 -7.91 -11.45 -31.69
C LYS A 198 -7.70 -10.11 -32.40
N ASP A 199 -6.94 -9.20 -31.80
CA ASP A 199 -6.72 -7.86 -32.35
C ASP A 199 -5.84 -7.87 -33.61
N ASP A 200 -4.79 -8.69 -33.63
CA ASP A 200 -3.82 -8.71 -34.72
C ASP A 200 -4.21 -9.66 -35.87
N PHE A 201 -4.79 -10.82 -35.54
CA PHE A 201 -5.03 -11.91 -36.50
C PHE A 201 -6.51 -12.28 -36.66
N GLY A 202 -7.41 -11.70 -35.85
CA GLY A 202 -8.86 -12.00 -35.90
C GLY A 202 -9.24 -13.41 -35.43
N ILE A 203 -8.30 -14.16 -34.85
CA ILE A 203 -8.52 -15.53 -34.38
C ILE A 203 -9.08 -15.49 -32.95
N GLN A 204 -10.12 -16.28 -32.70
CA GLN A 204 -10.70 -16.45 -31.36
C GLN A 204 -10.17 -17.75 -30.76
N ILE A 205 -9.44 -17.63 -29.66
CA ILE A 205 -9.02 -18.77 -28.85
C ILE A 205 -10.16 -19.07 -27.87
N PRO A 206 -10.56 -20.34 -27.68
CA PRO A 206 -11.61 -20.71 -26.74
C PRO A 206 -11.24 -20.32 -25.31
N ASP A 207 -12.25 -20.10 -24.47
CA ASP A 207 -12.07 -19.95 -23.03
C ASP A 207 -11.85 -21.31 -22.36
N LEU A 208 -11.24 -21.30 -21.17
CA LEU A 208 -11.07 -22.52 -20.39
C LEU A 208 -12.41 -22.96 -19.80
N PRO A 209 -12.83 -24.22 -19.97
CA PRO A 209 -13.97 -24.79 -19.26
C PRO A 209 -13.68 -24.89 -17.75
N ASP A 210 -14.75 -25.13 -16.98
CA ASP A 210 -14.65 -25.37 -15.53
C ASP A 210 -13.74 -26.56 -15.22
N VAL A 211 -13.10 -26.54 -14.04
CA VAL A 211 -12.08 -27.52 -13.63
C VAL A 211 -12.58 -28.97 -13.74
N ASP A 212 -13.86 -29.21 -13.46
CA ASP A 212 -14.47 -30.55 -13.49
C ASP A 212 -14.65 -31.10 -14.93
N GLU A 213 -14.70 -30.22 -15.93
CA GLU A 213 -14.88 -30.57 -17.35
C GLU A 213 -13.59 -30.43 -18.18
N LEU A 214 -12.54 -29.85 -17.58
CA LEU A 214 -11.31 -29.53 -18.28
C LEU A 214 -10.42 -30.77 -18.48
N SER A 215 -10.26 -31.20 -19.73
CA SER A 215 -9.11 -31.99 -20.16
C SER A 215 -8.10 -31.08 -20.89
N PRO A 216 -6.87 -30.92 -20.36
CA PRO A 216 -5.80 -30.17 -21.02
C PRO A 216 -5.58 -30.57 -22.48
N GLN A 217 -5.59 -31.87 -22.81
CA GLN A 217 -5.41 -32.34 -24.19
C GLN A 217 -6.51 -31.83 -25.13
N ASP A 218 -7.77 -31.99 -24.73
CA ASP A 218 -8.92 -31.53 -25.55
C ASP A 218 -8.86 -30.02 -25.78
N TYR A 219 -8.47 -29.25 -24.76
CA TYR A 219 -8.28 -27.80 -24.89
C TYR A 219 -7.15 -27.46 -25.86
N PHE A 220 -5.99 -28.12 -25.77
CA PHE A 220 -4.89 -27.91 -26.71
C PHE A 220 -5.28 -28.24 -28.15
N ASP A 221 -6.08 -29.28 -28.37
CA ASP A 221 -6.58 -29.64 -29.69
C ASP A 221 -7.55 -28.59 -30.25
N GLN A 222 -8.44 -28.05 -29.41
CA GLN A 222 -9.32 -26.94 -29.82
C GLN A 222 -8.52 -25.69 -30.19
N VAL A 223 -7.49 -25.35 -29.41
CA VAL A 223 -6.60 -24.21 -29.72
C VAL A 223 -5.83 -24.48 -31.02
N SER A 224 -5.34 -25.70 -31.23
CA SER A 224 -4.65 -26.12 -32.46
C SER A 224 -5.55 -26.00 -33.70
N GLN A 225 -6.83 -26.37 -33.58
CA GLN A 225 -7.82 -26.18 -34.64
C GLN A 225 -8.08 -24.69 -34.92
N ALA A 226 -8.16 -23.85 -33.88
CA ALA A 226 -8.38 -22.41 -34.04
C ALA A 226 -7.24 -21.71 -34.79
N ILE A 227 -6.00 -22.17 -34.62
CA ILE A 227 -4.81 -21.58 -35.26
C ILE A 227 -4.40 -22.25 -36.58
N SER A 228 -5.13 -23.28 -37.04
CA SER A 228 -4.71 -24.11 -38.18
C SER A 228 -4.50 -23.33 -39.49
N GLY A 229 -5.09 -22.15 -39.61
CA GLY A 229 -4.92 -21.24 -40.75
C GLY A 229 -3.58 -20.49 -40.78
N GLN A 230 -2.80 -20.51 -39.69
CA GLN A 230 -1.53 -19.80 -39.58
C GLN A 230 -0.36 -20.73 -39.88
N SER A 231 0.49 -20.33 -40.82
CA SER A 231 1.70 -21.08 -41.14
C SER A 231 2.74 -20.92 -40.03
N ARG A 232 3.48 -21.99 -39.70
CA ARG A 232 4.56 -22.03 -38.69
C ARG A 232 4.10 -21.95 -37.23
N TRP A 233 2.81 -21.80 -36.95
CA TRP A 233 2.30 -21.81 -35.58
C TRP A 233 2.09 -23.26 -35.12
N GLU A 234 2.42 -23.53 -33.86
CA GLU A 234 2.36 -24.88 -33.29
C GLU A 234 1.96 -24.82 -31.82
N VAL A 235 1.06 -25.70 -31.41
CA VAL A 235 0.79 -25.94 -29.99
C VAL A 235 1.77 -27.00 -29.48
N LEU A 236 2.51 -26.67 -28.43
CA LEU A 236 3.41 -27.56 -27.71
C LEU A 236 2.71 -28.02 -26.42
N PRO A 237 1.91 -29.10 -26.44
CA PRO A 237 1.00 -29.44 -25.34
C PRO A 237 1.73 -29.81 -24.05
N ASN A 238 2.90 -30.46 -24.15
CA ASN A 238 3.65 -30.97 -23.00
C ASN A 238 4.77 -30.04 -22.53
N ASP A 239 4.92 -28.84 -23.12
CA ASP A 239 5.90 -27.88 -22.63
C ASP A 239 5.35 -27.21 -21.37
N MET A 240 6.14 -27.21 -20.29
CA MET A 240 5.72 -26.81 -18.97
C MET A 240 6.75 -25.91 -18.30
N VAL A 241 6.28 -24.81 -17.71
CA VAL A 241 7.14 -23.82 -17.05
C VAL A 241 6.54 -23.36 -15.74
N LEU A 242 7.31 -23.48 -14.67
CA LEU A 242 7.05 -22.81 -13.41
C LEU A 242 7.69 -21.43 -13.43
N TRP A 243 6.88 -20.38 -13.38
CA TRP A 243 7.37 -19.00 -13.33
C TRP A 243 6.33 -17.98 -12.84
N PHE A 244 6.71 -16.71 -12.86
CA PHE A 244 5.87 -15.60 -12.44
C PHE A 244 5.12 -14.97 -13.61
N PHE A 245 3.80 -15.03 -13.55
CA PHE A 245 2.87 -14.46 -14.54
C PHE A 245 1.91 -13.52 -13.81
N SER A 246 1.80 -12.28 -14.28
CA SER A 246 0.96 -11.24 -13.67
C SER A 246 -0.17 -10.85 -14.62
N PHE A 247 -1.41 -10.98 -14.15
CA PHE A 247 -2.62 -10.65 -14.91
C PHE A 247 -3.25 -9.32 -14.48
N SER A 248 -2.76 -8.70 -13.40
CA SER A 248 -3.43 -7.61 -12.70
C SER A 248 -3.85 -6.48 -13.65
N LYS A 249 -2.98 -6.09 -14.58
CA LYS A 249 -3.28 -5.02 -15.54
C LYS A 249 -4.34 -5.40 -16.56
N PHE A 250 -4.36 -6.66 -17.00
CA PHE A 250 -5.37 -7.13 -17.95
C PHE A 250 -6.75 -7.24 -17.28
N LEU A 251 -6.80 -7.76 -16.05
CA LEU A 251 -8.04 -7.80 -15.27
C LEU A 251 -8.59 -6.39 -15.06
N MET A 252 -7.75 -5.43 -14.67
CA MET A 252 -8.14 -4.01 -14.60
C MET A 252 -8.64 -3.46 -15.94
N TYR A 253 -8.03 -3.83 -17.07
CA TYR A 253 -8.49 -3.42 -18.41
C TYR A 253 -9.91 -3.92 -18.72
N ARG A 254 -10.23 -5.15 -18.31
CA ARG A 254 -11.57 -5.74 -18.46
C ARG A 254 -12.56 -5.11 -17.48
N ASP A 255 -12.20 -4.98 -16.22
CA ASP A 255 -13.07 -4.42 -15.18
C ASP A 255 -13.45 -2.96 -15.47
N LEU A 256 -12.58 -2.22 -16.16
CA LEU A 256 -12.83 -0.84 -16.59
C LEU A 256 -13.62 -0.72 -17.91
N GLN A 257 -14.09 -1.83 -18.50
CA GLN A 257 -15.00 -1.76 -19.66
C GLN A 257 -16.34 -1.13 -19.25
N PRO A 258 -16.83 -0.10 -19.95
CA PRO A 258 -18.09 0.57 -19.61
C PRO A 258 -19.28 -0.40 -19.52
N GLU A 259 -19.30 -1.46 -20.32
CA GLU A 259 -20.37 -2.47 -20.36
C GLU A 259 -20.47 -3.29 -19.07
N ASN A 260 -19.38 -3.38 -18.29
CA ASN A 260 -19.35 -4.10 -17.02
C ASN A 260 -19.95 -3.29 -15.86
N TRP A 261 -20.29 -2.01 -16.08
CA TRP A 261 -20.83 -1.12 -15.06
C TRP A 261 -22.33 -0.85 -15.28
N PRO A 262 -23.15 -0.84 -14.21
CA PRO A 262 -24.56 -0.50 -14.31
C PRO A 262 -24.77 0.89 -14.92
N ALA A 263 -25.79 1.05 -15.77
CA ALA A 263 -26.05 2.32 -16.46
C ALA A 263 -26.31 3.50 -15.50
N ASP A 264 -26.88 3.24 -14.32
CA ASP A 264 -27.11 4.22 -13.25
C ASP A 264 -25.84 4.58 -12.45
N ARG A 265 -24.76 3.80 -12.62
CA ARG A 265 -23.45 3.98 -11.97
C ARG A 265 -22.30 3.87 -12.96
N ALA A 266 -22.50 4.41 -14.16
CA ALA A 266 -21.45 4.48 -15.17
C ALA A 266 -20.21 5.19 -14.61
N LEU A 267 -19.02 4.73 -14.98
CA LEU A 267 -17.74 5.29 -14.50
C LEU A 267 -17.65 6.80 -14.80
N GLU A 268 -18.16 7.22 -15.94
CA GLU A 268 -18.17 8.59 -16.41
C GLU A 268 -19.10 9.50 -15.59
N SER A 269 -20.02 8.94 -14.81
CA SER A 269 -20.91 9.70 -13.92
C SER A 269 -20.27 9.99 -12.55
N ASN A 270 -19.19 9.27 -12.20
CA ASN A 270 -18.56 9.37 -10.89
C ASN A 270 -17.73 10.66 -10.76
N SER A 271 -18.03 11.46 -9.73
CA SER A 271 -17.36 12.75 -9.48
C SER A 271 -15.85 12.62 -9.23
N ILE A 272 -15.39 11.52 -8.63
CA ILE A 272 -13.97 11.27 -8.37
C ILE A 272 -13.25 10.97 -9.68
N ILE A 273 -13.85 10.15 -10.56
CA ILE A 273 -13.27 9.80 -11.85
C ILE A 273 -13.19 11.04 -12.76
N ARG A 274 -14.26 11.85 -12.79
CA ARG A 274 -14.25 13.16 -13.45
C ARG A 274 -13.14 14.05 -12.90
N GLY A 275 -13.05 14.17 -11.57
CA GLY A 275 -12.03 14.94 -10.84
C GLY A 275 -10.58 14.49 -11.06
N LEU A 276 -10.37 13.23 -11.47
CA LEU A 276 -9.04 12.67 -11.71
C LEU A 276 -8.64 12.76 -13.20
N LEU A 277 -9.57 12.56 -14.12
CA LEU A 277 -9.29 12.40 -15.56
C LEU A 277 -9.53 13.66 -16.40
N SER A 278 -10.44 14.55 -15.98
CA SER A 278 -10.85 15.69 -16.82
C SER A 278 -11.03 16.99 -16.05
N GLU A 279 -11.84 16.94 -15.00
CA GLU A 279 -12.19 18.07 -14.15
C GLU A 279 -11.17 18.08 -13.00
N SER A 280 -10.76 19.23 -12.48
CA SER A 280 -9.97 19.24 -11.25
C SER A 280 -10.89 19.13 -10.04
N PHE A 281 -10.38 18.64 -8.91
CA PHE A 281 -11.15 18.62 -7.66
C PHE A 281 -11.52 20.03 -7.21
N VAL A 282 -12.77 20.23 -6.80
CA VAL A 282 -13.22 21.49 -6.20
C VAL A 282 -12.63 21.60 -4.80
N SER A 283 -11.93 22.69 -4.51
CA SER A 283 -11.40 22.96 -3.18
C SER A 283 -12.52 23.49 -2.29
N GLU A 284 -12.85 22.76 -1.23
CA GLU A 284 -13.75 23.22 -0.18
C GLU A 284 -12.95 23.75 1.01
N PRO A 285 -13.39 24.85 1.67
CA PRO A 285 -12.70 25.34 2.85
C PRO A 285 -12.76 24.28 3.97
N PRO A 286 -11.66 24.06 4.69
CA PRO A 286 -11.63 23.08 5.77
C PRO A 286 -12.58 23.50 6.89
N LEU A 287 -13.07 22.51 7.63
CA LEU A 287 -13.95 22.65 8.78
C LEU A 287 -13.37 23.60 9.83
N CYS A 288 -12.06 23.51 10.03
CA CYS A 288 -11.30 24.27 10.99
C CYS A 288 -9.96 24.64 10.33
N GLY A 289 -9.59 25.92 10.36
CA GLY A 289 -8.25 26.35 9.95
C GLY A 289 -7.19 25.93 10.98
N ASP A 290 -5.92 26.12 10.63
CA ASP A 290 -4.77 25.70 11.46
C ASP A 290 -4.80 26.29 12.89
N ASP A 291 -5.29 27.53 13.03
CA ASP A 291 -5.44 28.23 14.33
C ASP A 291 -6.86 28.15 14.90
N GLY A 292 -7.75 27.36 14.28
CA GLY A 292 -9.14 27.28 14.68
C GLY A 292 -9.33 26.44 15.95
N LYS A 293 -10.37 26.80 16.73
CA LYS A 293 -10.72 26.07 17.95
C LYS A 293 -11.55 24.83 17.61
N VAL A 294 -10.89 23.70 17.41
CA VAL A 294 -11.51 22.39 17.07
C VAL A 294 -12.64 22.03 18.04
N ASP A 295 -12.47 22.34 19.32
CA ASP A 295 -13.44 22.04 20.39
C ASP A 295 -14.78 22.79 20.25
N GLU A 296 -14.82 23.91 19.52
CA GLU A 296 -16.05 24.66 19.22
C GLU A 296 -16.82 24.03 18.05
N VAL A 297 -16.14 23.25 17.21
CA VAL A 297 -16.71 22.66 16.00
C VAL A 297 -17.06 21.18 16.18
N ILE A 298 -16.27 20.44 16.97
CA ILE A 298 -16.42 19.00 17.20
C ILE A 298 -16.80 18.76 18.66
N THR A 299 -18.07 18.47 18.92
CA THR A 299 -18.54 18.18 20.29
C THR A 299 -18.11 16.77 20.74
N PRO A 300 -17.96 16.50 22.05
CA PRO A 300 -17.62 15.17 22.55
C PRO A 300 -18.61 14.08 22.13
N SER A 301 -19.89 14.41 21.96
CA SER A 301 -20.92 13.49 21.44
C SER A 301 -20.76 13.15 19.96
N GLN A 302 -20.08 14.00 19.18
CA GLN A 302 -19.83 13.78 17.76
C GLN A 302 -18.49 13.06 17.51
N ALA A 303 -17.55 13.15 18.46
CA ALA A 303 -16.21 12.60 18.37
C ALA A 303 -16.22 11.08 18.58
N VAL A 304 -16.30 10.33 17.48
CA VAL A 304 -16.23 8.86 17.48
C VAL A 304 -14.77 8.45 17.30
N HIS A 305 -14.00 8.51 18.38
CA HIS A 305 -12.59 8.11 18.40
C HIS A 305 -12.44 6.81 19.19
N VAL A 306 -12.00 5.74 18.52
CA VAL A 306 -11.72 4.43 19.12
C VAL A 306 -10.28 4.31 19.61
N VAL A 307 -9.40 5.17 19.10
CA VAL A 307 -8.02 5.36 19.55
C VAL A 307 -7.70 6.84 19.66
N ASP A 308 -6.64 7.18 20.40
CA ASP A 308 -6.16 8.56 20.56
C ASP A 308 -6.00 9.26 19.20
N ALA A 309 -6.47 10.51 19.15
CA ALA A 309 -6.37 11.37 17.98
C ALA A 309 -5.93 12.79 18.40
N ASP A 310 -4.99 13.36 17.67
CA ASP A 310 -4.67 14.78 17.81
C ASP A 310 -5.71 15.67 17.11
N SER A 311 -5.57 16.99 17.25
CA SER A 311 -6.51 17.97 16.68
C SER A 311 -6.63 17.87 15.16
N SER A 312 -5.53 17.65 14.45
CA SER A 312 -5.52 17.54 12.98
C SER A 312 -6.19 16.25 12.50
N GLN A 313 -5.98 15.14 13.22
CA GLN A 313 -6.62 13.86 12.96
C GLN A 313 -8.12 13.93 13.24
N ALA A 314 -8.53 14.56 14.35
CA ALA A 314 -9.94 14.74 14.71
C ALA A 314 -10.71 15.54 13.64
N VAL A 315 -10.12 16.63 13.12
CA VAL A 315 -10.69 17.40 12.02
C VAL A 315 -10.84 16.54 10.76
N ALA A 316 -9.82 15.78 10.39
CA ALA A 316 -9.89 14.89 9.23
C ALA A 316 -11.00 13.83 9.37
N ILE A 317 -11.19 13.26 10.56
CA ILE A 317 -12.24 12.27 10.83
C ILE A 317 -13.64 12.88 10.64
N GLU A 318 -13.86 14.07 11.21
CA GLU A 318 -15.15 14.76 11.11
C GLU A 318 -15.47 15.21 9.67
N GLU A 319 -14.46 15.63 8.90
CA GLU A 319 -14.61 15.99 7.49
C GLU A 319 -15.04 14.79 6.63
N VAL A 320 -14.44 13.61 6.82
CA VAL A 320 -14.86 12.39 6.12
C VAL A 320 -16.26 11.96 6.55
N LYS A 321 -16.60 12.10 7.83
CA LYS A 321 -17.94 11.80 8.34
C LYS A 321 -19.01 12.64 7.63
N ARG A 322 -18.72 13.91 7.34
CA ARG A 322 -19.55 14.84 6.55
C ARG A 322 -19.59 14.52 5.04
N GLY A 323 -18.85 13.53 4.59
CA GLY A 323 -18.86 13.04 3.20
C GLY A 323 -17.81 13.67 2.30
N ARG A 324 -16.81 14.36 2.86
CA ARG A 324 -15.71 14.93 2.06
C ARG A 324 -14.68 13.87 1.67
N ASN A 325 -14.17 14.00 0.45
CA ASN A 325 -13.03 13.22 -0.04
C ASN A 325 -11.74 13.94 0.34
N LEU A 326 -10.82 13.26 1.03
CA LEU A 326 -9.60 13.88 1.56
C LEU A 326 -8.36 13.12 1.12
N VAL A 327 -7.27 13.87 0.95
CA VAL A 327 -5.91 13.33 0.85
C VAL A 327 -5.18 13.68 2.14
N ILE A 328 -4.85 12.67 2.95
CA ILE A 328 -4.16 12.86 4.23
C ILE A 328 -2.69 12.51 4.06
N GLN A 329 -1.81 13.49 4.24
CA GLN A 329 -0.36 13.31 4.19
C GLN A 329 0.23 13.41 5.59
N GLY A 330 1.02 12.41 5.99
CA GLY A 330 1.70 12.40 7.28
C GLY A 330 3.10 11.79 7.17
N PRO A 331 4.15 12.41 7.75
CA PRO A 331 5.47 11.80 7.91
C PRO A 331 5.41 10.42 8.62
N PRO A 332 6.46 9.59 8.53
CA PRO A 332 6.56 8.36 9.33
C PRO A 332 6.40 8.66 10.83
N GLY A 333 5.62 7.84 11.54
CA GLY A 333 5.37 8.01 12.98
C GLY A 333 4.20 8.94 13.38
N THR A 334 3.54 9.63 12.44
CA THR A 334 2.43 10.57 12.72
C THR A 334 1.05 9.92 12.93
N GLY A 335 1.02 8.64 13.34
CA GLY A 335 -0.25 7.98 13.67
C GLY A 335 -1.20 7.70 12.49
N LYS A 336 -0.74 7.69 11.23
CA LYS A 336 -1.60 7.42 10.05
C LYS A 336 -2.53 6.19 10.20
N SER A 337 -2.02 5.07 10.73
CA SER A 337 -2.84 3.87 10.95
C SER A 337 -3.86 4.03 12.09
N GLN A 338 -3.60 4.90 13.07
CA GLN A 338 -4.58 5.29 14.09
C GLN A 338 -5.69 6.14 13.45
N THR A 339 -5.33 7.10 12.59
CA THR A 339 -6.31 7.91 11.85
C THR A 339 -7.21 7.03 10.98
N ILE A 340 -6.66 6.04 10.28
CA ILE A 340 -7.43 5.08 9.47
C ILE A 340 -8.41 4.28 10.34
N ALA A 341 -7.96 3.76 11.49
CA ALA A 341 -8.83 3.00 12.39
C ALA A 341 -10.01 3.85 12.90
N ASN A 342 -9.75 5.10 13.29
CA ASN A 342 -10.80 6.03 13.70
C ASN A 342 -11.76 6.37 12.56
N LEU A 343 -11.26 6.57 11.34
CA LEU A 343 -12.09 6.81 10.15
C LEU A 343 -13.04 5.64 9.86
N ILE A 344 -12.52 4.41 9.90
CA ILE A 344 -13.31 3.19 9.71
C ILE A 344 -14.40 3.11 10.80
N ALA A 345 -14.02 3.28 12.07
CA ALA A 345 -14.98 3.25 13.17
C ALA A 345 -16.08 4.32 13.04
N ALA A 346 -15.71 5.55 12.70
CA ALA A 346 -16.68 6.64 12.50
C ALA A 346 -17.66 6.37 11.34
N ALA A 347 -17.18 5.77 10.25
CA ALA A 347 -18.02 5.38 9.13
C ALA A 347 -18.97 4.23 9.49
N VAL A 348 -18.48 3.24 10.23
CA VAL A 348 -19.28 2.10 10.72
C VAL A 348 -20.39 2.57 11.67
N VAL A 349 -20.08 3.46 12.62
CA VAL A 349 -21.09 4.07 13.51
C VAL A 349 -22.15 4.85 12.73
N SER A 350 -21.76 5.43 11.58
CA SER A 350 -22.68 6.12 10.68
C SER A 350 -23.48 5.16 9.76
N GLY A 351 -23.39 3.84 9.96
CA GLY A 351 -24.09 2.82 9.17
C GLY A 351 -23.54 2.64 7.75
N LYS A 352 -22.32 3.10 7.46
CA LYS A 352 -21.70 2.98 6.14
C LYS A 352 -20.86 1.70 6.04
N SER A 353 -20.85 1.08 4.86
CA SER A 353 -19.88 0.04 4.49
C SER A 353 -18.55 0.66 4.08
N VAL A 354 -17.43 0.08 4.52
CA VAL A 354 -16.08 0.59 4.22
C VAL A 354 -15.28 -0.48 3.49
N LEU A 355 -14.73 -0.12 2.32
CA LEU A 355 -13.72 -0.92 1.62
C LEU A 355 -12.36 -0.27 1.87
N PHE A 356 -11.52 -0.94 2.67
CA PHE A 356 -10.15 -0.50 2.90
C PHE A 356 -9.20 -1.21 1.93
N VAL A 357 -8.50 -0.43 1.11
CA VAL A 357 -7.54 -0.94 0.13
C VAL A 357 -6.15 -0.39 0.44
N ALA A 358 -5.15 -1.26 0.43
CA ALA A 358 -3.76 -0.88 0.57
C ALA A 358 -2.88 -1.73 -0.37
N GLU A 359 -1.75 -1.17 -0.80
CA GLU A 359 -0.80 -1.88 -1.66
C GLU A 359 -0.12 -3.05 -0.94
N LYS A 360 0.25 -2.86 0.34
CA LYS A 360 1.05 -3.81 1.11
C LYS A 360 0.24 -4.53 2.17
N MET A 361 0.45 -5.84 2.32
CA MET A 361 -0.20 -6.67 3.35
C MET A 361 0.06 -6.16 4.76
N ALA A 362 1.29 -5.74 5.06
CA ALA A 362 1.64 -5.19 6.37
C ALA A 362 0.77 -3.98 6.77
N ALA A 363 0.32 -3.16 5.80
CA ALA A 363 -0.56 -2.03 6.09
C ALA A 363 -1.98 -2.49 6.48
N LEU A 364 -2.50 -3.51 5.78
CA LEU A 364 -3.79 -4.14 6.10
C LEU A 364 -3.75 -4.78 7.49
N GLU A 365 -2.75 -5.61 7.77
CA GLU A 365 -2.60 -6.30 9.06
C GLU A 365 -2.47 -5.33 10.25
N VAL A 366 -1.74 -4.23 10.08
CA VAL A 366 -1.58 -3.23 11.15
C VAL A 366 -2.91 -2.56 11.48
N VAL A 367 -3.71 -2.21 10.47
CA VAL A 367 -5.02 -1.58 10.69
C VAL A 367 -6.01 -2.61 11.25
N HIS A 368 -6.05 -3.82 10.72
CA HIS A 368 -6.90 -4.89 11.25
C HIS A 368 -6.58 -5.19 12.72
N ARG A 369 -5.30 -5.36 13.08
CA ARG A 369 -4.90 -5.57 14.47
C ARG A 369 -5.34 -4.44 15.39
N ARG A 370 -5.30 -3.18 14.93
CA ARG A 370 -5.78 -2.04 15.71
C ARG A 370 -7.29 -2.12 15.92
N LEU A 371 -8.07 -2.43 14.89
CA LEU A 371 -9.51 -2.60 15.00
C LEU A 371 -9.86 -3.78 15.93
N ALA A 372 -9.18 -4.92 15.78
CA ALA A 372 -9.32 -6.08 16.66
C ALA A 372 -9.02 -5.76 18.13
N ASN A 373 -7.95 -5.00 18.40
CA ASN A 373 -7.59 -4.58 19.77
C ASN A 373 -8.65 -3.70 20.44
N VAL A 374 -9.48 -2.99 19.66
CA VAL A 374 -10.60 -2.17 20.16
C VAL A 374 -11.95 -2.90 20.06
N GLY A 375 -11.93 -4.19 19.73
CA GLY A 375 -13.15 -5.01 19.64
C GLY A 375 -13.96 -4.83 18.36
N LEU A 376 -13.40 -4.19 17.33
CA LEU A 376 -13.99 -4.04 16.00
C LEU A 376 -13.50 -5.09 14.98
N GLY A 377 -12.71 -6.08 15.44
CA GLY A 377 -12.17 -7.14 14.58
C GLY A 377 -13.26 -7.95 13.89
N ASP A 378 -14.30 -8.34 14.64
CA ASP A 378 -15.40 -9.16 14.10
C ASP A 378 -16.30 -8.42 13.09
N MET A 379 -16.10 -7.11 12.93
CA MET A 379 -16.76 -6.30 11.89
C MET A 379 -15.93 -6.19 10.61
N CYS A 380 -14.70 -6.71 10.61
CA CYS A 380 -13.79 -6.71 9.47
C CYS A 380 -13.92 -8.03 8.71
N LEU A 381 -13.98 -7.95 7.38
CA LEU A 381 -13.85 -9.11 6.51
C LEU A 381 -12.53 -9.01 5.75
N GLU A 382 -11.61 -9.94 6.02
CA GLU A 382 -10.31 -9.97 5.35
C GLU A 382 -10.40 -10.68 4.00
N LEU A 383 -10.43 -9.91 2.92
CA LEU A 383 -10.38 -10.43 1.56
C LEU A 383 -8.92 -10.61 1.11
N HIS A 384 -8.21 -11.60 1.66
CA HIS A 384 -6.86 -11.95 1.22
C HIS A 384 -6.89 -13.13 0.22
N CYS A 385 -6.40 -12.89 -0.99
CA CYS A 385 -6.41 -13.83 -2.15
C CYS A 385 -5.63 -15.15 -1.97
N ASN A 386 -5.16 -15.52 -0.78
CA ASN A 386 -4.45 -16.80 -0.57
C ASN A 386 -4.83 -17.52 0.74
N LYS A 387 -5.70 -16.93 1.57
CA LYS A 387 -6.17 -17.52 2.85
C LYS A 387 -7.68 -17.51 3.02
N ALA A 388 -8.40 -16.80 2.16
CA ALA A 388 -9.85 -16.87 2.06
C ALA A 388 -10.27 -18.18 1.38
N ASN A 389 -9.85 -19.33 1.93
CA ASN A 389 -10.49 -20.60 1.67
C ASN A 389 -11.99 -20.33 1.84
N LYS A 390 -12.83 -20.60 0.84
CA LYS A 390 -14.27 -20.24 0.86
C LYS A 390 -14.93 -20.61 2.20
N LYS A 391 -14.45 -21.69 2.82
CA LYS A 391 -14.80 -22.13 4.17
C LYS A 391 -14.42 -21.14 5.29
N ALA A 392 -13.22 -20.56 5.27
CA ALA A 392 -12.78 -19.56 6.24
C ALA A 392 -13.64 -18.28 6.16
N VAL A 393 -13.93 -17.79 4.95
CA VAL A 393 -14.84 -16.64 4.76
C VAL A 393 -16.24 -16.95 5.31
N LEU A 394 -16.77 -18.14 5.00
CA LEU A 394 -18.06 -18.57 5.54
C LEU A 394 -18.04 -18.70 7.07
N GLN A 395 -16.93 -19.11 7.66
CA GLN A 395 -16.76 -19.18 9.11
C GLN A 395 -16.72 -17.80 9.76
N GLU A 396 -16.01 -16.84 9.16
CA GLU A 396 -15.99 -15.44 9.64
C GLU A 396 -17.38 -14.81 9.56
N LEU A 397 -18.09 -14.99 8.44
CA LEU A 397 -19.46 -14.51 8.29
C LEU A 397 -20.40 -15.15 9.33
N ALA A 398 -20.26 -16.46 9.58
CA ALA A 398 -21.05 -17.15 10.60
C ALA A 398 -20.73 -16.63 12.01
N ALA A 399 -19.47 -16.36 12.32
CA ALA A 399 -19.06 -15.79 13.60
C ALA A 399 -19.63 -14.37 13.80
N ALA A 400 -19.55 -13.51 12.78
CA ALA A 400 -20.12 -12.17 12.82
C ALA A 400 -21.65 -12.19 12.99
N LEU A 401 -22.35 -13.13 12.33
CA LEU A 401 -23.80 -13.31 12.50
C LEU A 401 -24.20 -13.84 13.88
N ALA A 402 -23.30 -14.56 14.56
CA ALA A 402 -23.52 -15.08 15.90
C ALA A 402 -23.34 -14.00 16.99
N LEU A 403 -22.83 -12.81 16.65
CA LEU A 403 -22.71 -11.70 17.59
C LEU A 403 -24.09 -11.26 18.09
N GLY A 404 -24.21 -11.14 19.41
CA GLY A 404 -25.41 -10.60 20.05
C GLY A 404 -25.55 -9.09 19.88
N LYS A 405 -26.66 -8.53 20.38
CA LYS A 405 -26.81 -7.07 20.47
C LYS A 405 -25.75 -6.51 21.43
N PRO A 406 -25.11 -5.38 21.08
CA PRO A 406 -24.14 -4.75 21.98
C PRO A 406 -24.81 -4.36 23.30
N ALA A 407 -24.09 -4.54 24.40
CA ALA A 407 -24.52 -4.05 25.70
C ALA A 407 -24.54 -2.52 25.66
N GLY A 408 -25.66 -1.91 26.06
CA GLY A 408 -25.79 -0.46 26.09
C GLY A 408 -24.99 0.13 27.24
N ASP A 409 -23.85 0.74 26.94
CA ASP A 409 -23.12 1.55 27.91
C ASP A 409 -23.77 2.93 28.08
N ASN A 410 -23.48 3.57 29.21
CA ASN A 410 -24.00 4.89 29.58
C ASN A 410 -23.23 6.02 28.85
N VAL A 411 -23.34 6.05 27.52
CA VAL A 411 -22.63 6.99 26.63
C VAL A 411 -22.90 8.45 27.00
N GLU A 412 -24.13 8.76 27.41
CA GLU A 412 -24.55 10.12 27.76
C GLU A 412 -23.74 10.69 28.94
N GLN A 413 -23.53 9.88 29.99
CA GLN A 413 -22.75 10.29 31.15
C GLN A 413 -21.29 10.57 30.78
N VAL A 414 -20.70 9.70 29.95
CA VAL A 414 -19.32 9.86 29.48
C VAL A 414 -19.17 11.14 28.66
N CYS A 415 -20.11 11.43 27.76
CA CYS A 415 -20.10 12.68 26.99
C CYS A 415 -20.21 13.91 27.90
N HIS A 416 -21.02 13.86 28.96
CA HIS A 416 -21.13 14.95 29.93
C HIS A 416 -19.81 15.20 30.67
N ASP A 417 -19.19 14.15 31.19
CA ASP A 417 -17.93 14.24 31.93
C ASP A 417 -16.79 14.78 31.05
N LEU A 418 -16.71 14.32 29.79
CA LEU A 418 -15.76 14.81 28.80
C LEU A 418 -15.96 16.30 28.47
N THR A 419 -17.22 16.72 28.35
CA THR A 419 -17.57 18.12 28.08
C THR A 419 -17.12 19.01 29.23
N SER A 420 -17.42 18.63 30.47
CA SER A 420 -17.00 19.39 31.66
C SER A 420 -15.47 19.47 31.79
N CYS A 421 -14.76 18.37 31.54
CA CYS A 421 -13.30 18.36 31.56
C CYS A 421 -12.71 19.30 30.49
N ARG A 422 -13.23 19.26 29.27
CA ARG A 422 -12.82 20.11 28.16
C ARG A 422 -13.04 21.59 28.46
N GLU A 423 -14.23 21.95 28.95
CA GLU A 423 -14.54 23.34 29.31
C GLU A 423 -13.60 23.88 30.40
N ARG A 424 -13.24 23.03 31.39
CA ARG A 424 -12.29 23.42 32.44
C ARG A 424 -10.89 23.69 31.88
N LEU A 425 -10.43 22.89 30.93
CA LEU A 425 -9.13 23.08 30.27
C LEU A 425 -9.13 24.33 29.37
N ASN A 426 -10.18 24.52 28.58
CA ASN A 426 -10.30 25.68 27.71
C ASN A 426 -10.40 26.98 28.50
N ARG A 427 -11.14 26.98 29.62
CA ARG A 427 -11.18 28.11 30.55
C ARG A 427 -9.80 28.47 31.09
N HIS A 428 -8.95 27.48 31.39
CA HIS A 428 -7.60 27.75 31.85
C HIS A 428 -6.74 28.42 30.77
N LEU A 429 -6.84 27.96 29.53
CA LEU A 429 -6.15 28.57 28.38
C LEU A 429 -6.63 30.01 28.15
N ASP A 430 -7.94 30.24 28.16
CA ASP A 430 -8.53 31.57 28.00
C ASP A 430 -8.07 32.52 29.12
N LEU A 431 -7.91 32.03 30.36
CA LEU A 431 -7.39 32.84 31.47
C LEU A 431 -5.90 33.18 31.32
N ILE A 432 -5.07 32.25 30.86
CA ILE A 432 -3.62 32.47 30.67
C ILE A 432 -3.33 33.40 29.50
N HIS A 433 -4.15 33.34 28.45
CA HIS A 433 -4.00 34.15 27.24
C HIS A 433 -4.94 35.36 27.20
N GLY A 434 -5.78 35.55 28.21
CA GLY A 434 -6.63 36.72 28.37
C GLY A 434 -5.84 37.97 28.79
N PRO A 435 -6.00 39.11 28.11
CA PRO A 435 -5.33 40.34 28.50
C PRO A 435 -5.90 40.90 29.81
N ILE A 436 -5.03 41.24 30.75
CA ILE A 436 -5.42 41.82 32.04
C ILE A 436 -5.47 43.35 31.90
N ALA A 437 -6.63 43.95 32.13
CA ALA A 437 -6.77 45.40 32.18
C ALA A 437 -6.18 45.96 33.49
N PRO A 438 -5.53 47.16 33.48
CA PRO A 438 -5.39 48.09 32.35
C PRO A 438 -4.12 47.89 31.50
N SER A 439 -3.23 46.98 31.91
CA SER A 439 -1.91 46.82 31.30
C SER A 439 -1.95 46.20 29.90
N GLY A 440 -2.96 45.36 29.63
CA GLY A 440 -3.14 44.65 28.38
C GLY A 440 -2.19 43.46 28.20
N PHE A 441 -1.39 43.11 29.20
CA PHE A 441 -0.54 41.92 29.18
C PHE A 441 -1.32 40.67 29.54
N THR A 442 -0.93 39.55 28.93
CA THR A 442 -1.45 38.23 29.30
C THR A 442 -0.58 37.61 30.40
N PRO A 443 -1.14 36.79 31.31
CA PRO A 443 -0.34 35.99 32.24
C PRO A 443 0.80 35.22 31.54
N PHE A 444 0.55 34.67 30.36
CA PHE A 444 1.56 34.00 29.54
C PHE A 444 2.77 34.89 29.26
N GLN A 445 2.54 36.13 28.79
CA GLN A 445 3.60 37.10 28.52
C GLN A 445 4.36 37.48 29.80
N MET A 446 3.63 37.72 30.90
CA MET A 446 4.24 38.09 32.18
C MET A 446 5.13 36.98 32.73
N VAL A 447 4.67 35.72 32.70
CA VAL A 447 5.48 34.57 33.12
C VAL A 447 6.68 34.40 32.21
N GLY A 448 6.52 34.53 30.89
CA GLY A 448 7.63 34.48 29.94
C GLY A 448 8.71 35.52 30.22
N GLU A 449 8.29 36.76 30.52
CA GLU A 449 9.17 37.86 30.90
C GLU A 449 9.91 37.60 32.22
N LEU A 450 9.21 37.09 33.24
CA LEU A 450 9.83 36.71 34.51
C LEU A 450 10.86 35.58 34.35
N VAL A 451 10.56 34.58 33.50
CA VAL A 451 11.50 33.50 33.19
C VAL A 451 12.74 34.06 32.48
N ARG A 452 12.57 34.97 31.53
CA ARG A 452 13.68 35.65 30.84
C ARG A 452 14.58 36.41 31.82
N LEU A 453 13.99 37.23 32.71
CA LEU A 453 14.72 38.00 33.71
C LEU A 453 15.47 37.12 34.71
N ARG A 454 14.88 35.97 35.07
CA ARG A 454 15.54 34.97 35.92
C ARG A 454 16.73 34.33 35.23
N ALA A 455 16.62 34.05 33.92
CA ALA A 455 17.72 33.49 33.12
C ALA A 455 18.90 34.48 33.01
N THR A 456 18.64 35.78 32.89
CA THR A 456 19.67 36.83 32.87
C THR A 456 20.22 37.17 34.27
N LYS A 457 19.77 36.47 35.32
CA LYS A 457 20.14 36.71 36.73
C LYS A 457 19.91 38.17 37.15
N THR A 458 18.94 38.85 36.54
CA THR A 458 18.60 40.23 36.86
C THR A 458 18.03 40.28 38.27
N ARG A 459 18.64 41.10 39.14
CA ARG A 459 18.12 41.29 40.50
C ARG A 459 16.92 42.23 40.46
N PRO A 460 15.88 41.98 41.27
CA PRO A 460 14.78 42.92 41.38
C PRO A 460 15.31 44.29 41.85
N PRO A 461 14.80 45.39 41.29
CA PRO A 461 15.21 46.72 41.71
C PRO A 461 14.93 46.93 43.20
N GLY A 462 15.83 47.66 43.88
CA GLY A 462 15.67 47.99 45.31
C GLY A 462 14.65 49.09 45.61
N PHE A 463 13.95 49.59 44.58
CA PHE A 463 12.94 50.63 44.70
C PHE A 463 11.54 50.09 44.44
N GLN A 464 10.54 50.66 45.12
CA GLN A 464 9.14 50.30 44.92
C GLN A 464 8.53 51.17 43.82
N LEU A 465 7.78 50.54 42.91
CA LEU A 465 7.02 51.23 41.89
C LEU A 465 5.68 51.71 42.47
N GLU A 466 5.25 52.92 42.12
CA GLU A 466 3.97 53.45 42.55
C GLU A 466 2.82 52.84 41.74
N ARG A 467 1.99 52.01 42.40
CA ARG A 467 0.76 51.41 41.85
C ARG A 467 0.93 50.79 40.45
N PRO A 468 1.92 49.90 40.24
CA PRO A 468 2.22 49.31 38.92
C PRO A 468 1.03 48.55 38.32
N GLU A 469 0.11 48.06 39.17
CA GLU A 469 -1.11 47.36 38.76
C GLU A 469 -2.12 48.23 37.99
N LYS A 470 -1.97 49.57 38.06
CA LYS A 470 -2.88 50.50 37.38
C LYS A 470 -2.35 51.06 36.06
N TRP A 471 -1.12 50.71 35.69
CA TRP A 471 -0.49 51.29 34.51
C TRP A 471 -1.08 50.73 33.23
N THR A 472 -1.43 51.63 32.30
CA THR A 472 -1.73 51.24 30.92
C THR A 472 -0.44 50.91 30.15
N ARG A 473 -0.55 50.22 29.02
CA ARG A 473 0.61 49.90 28.16
C ARG A 473 1.40 51.16 27.74
N ARG A 474 0.69 52.21 27.34
CA ARG A 474 1.29 53.50 26.94
C ARG A 474 2.04 54.16 28.10
N GLU A 475 1.46 54.09 29.28
CA GLU A 475 2.04 54.61 30.51
C GLU A 475 3.29 53.86 30.95
N LEU A 476 3.33 52.55 30.74
CA LEU A 476 4.53 51.74 30.98
C LEU A 476 5.62 52.09 29.96
N GLU A 477 5.29 52.17 28.67
CA GLU A 477 6.23 52.53 27.61
C GLU A 477 6.85 53.91 27.83
N HIS A 478 6.04 54.91 28.25
CA HIS A 478 6.54 56.24 28.59
C HIS A 478 7.51 56.21 29.77
N ARG A 479 7.19 55.48 30.85
CA ARG A 479 8.09 55.32 32.02
C ARG A 479 9.39 54.60 31.65
N LEU A 480 9.33 53.58 30.79
CA LEU A 480 10.51 52.88 30.29
C LEU A 480 11.40 53.78 29.45
N HIS A 481 10.82 54.66 28.63
CA HIS A 481 11.59 55.65 27.87
C HIS A 481 12.31 56.63 28.80
N LEU A 482 11.62 57.20 29.79
CA LEU A 482 12.23 58.08 30.79
C LEU A 482 13.37 57.39 31.55
N LEU A 483 13.23 56.09 31.86
CA LEU A 483 14.31 55.32 32.51
C LEU A 483 15.51 55.09 31.61
N ARG A 484 15.31 54.92 30.29
CA ARG A 484 16.42 54.82 29.32
C ARG A 484 17.15 56.15 29.21
N ASP A 485 16.40 57.24 29.07
CA ASP A 485 16.97 58.58 28.99
C ASP A 485 17.79 58.88 30.26
N LEU A 486 17.23 58.57 31.44
CA LEU A 486 17.95 58.69 32.71
C LEU A 486 19.22 57.85 32.73
N ALA A 487 19.18 56.60 32.26
CA ALA A 487 20.35 55.72 32.23
C ALA A 487 21.45 56.28 31.31
N GLU A 488 21.09 56.79 30.13
CA GLU A 488 22.02 57.45 29.20
C GLU A 488 22.64 58.71 29.83
N PHE A 489 21.83 59.55 30.50
CA PHE A 489 22.34 60.72 31.21
C PHE A 489 23.31 60.35 32.35
N VAL A 490 23.00 59.30 33.11
CA VAL A 490 23.87 58.81 34.20
C VAL A 490 25.18 58.24 33.64
N GLU A 491 25.17 57.58 32.48
CA GLU A 491 26.40 57.14 31.82
C GLU A 491 27.29 58.31 31.38
N GLN A 492 26.71 59.40 30.88
CA GLN A 492 27.46 60.59 30.45
C GLN A 492 28.01 61.40 31.61
N ILE A 493 27.22 61.57 32.67
CA ILE A 493 27.50 62.50 33.78
C ILE A 493 28.20 61.79 34.96
N GLY A 494 28.10 60.47 35.05
CA GLY A 494 28.54 59.68 36.19
C GLY A 494 27.53 59.69 37.34
N GLN A 495 27.94 59.20 38.52
CA GLN A 495 27.05 59.13 39.69
C GLN A 495 26.59 60.55 40.10
N PRO A 496 25.27 60.85 40.09
CA PRO A 496 24.78 62.19 40.39
C PRO A 496 25.19 62.73 41.76
N ASP A 497 25.37 61.84 42.74
CA ASP A 497 25.82 62.22 44.09
C ASP A 497 27.29 62.63 44.19
N LEU A 498 28.11 62.26 43.21
CA LEU A 498 29.53 62.62 43.12
C LEU A 498 29.78 63.71 42.07
N ASN A 499 28.72 64.17 41.41
CA ASN A 499 28.85 65.20 40.37
C ASN A 499 29.35 66.52 41.01
N PRO A 500 30.42 67.14 40.49
CA PRO A 500 30.91 68.44 40.96
C PRO A 500 29.85 69.55 40.98
N TRP A 501 28.81 69.43 40.15
CA TRP A 501 27.69 70.37 40.04
C TRP A 501 26.52 70.01 40.95
N ARG A 502 26.64 69.00 41.83
CA ARG A 502 25.58 68.60 42.75
C ARG A 502 25.19 69.75 43.67
N GLY A 503 23.91 70.11 43.64
CA GLY A 503 23.37 71.22 44.43
C GLY A 503 23.54 72.60 43.79
N ALA A 504 24.21 72.70 42.63
CA ALA A 504 24.20 73.92 41.83
C ALA A 504 22.76 74.16 41.33
N ARG A 505 22.22 75.34 41.64
CA ARG A 505 20.90 75.79 41.17
C ARG A 505 21.13 77.00 40.27
N LEU A 506 20.46 77.03 39.12
CA LEU A 506 20.34 78.25 38.33
C LEU A 506 19.43 79.22 39.08
N GLU A 507 20.01 80.21 39.75
CA GLU A 507 19.24 81.25 40.45
C GLU A 507 18.77 82.38 39.52
N VAL A 508 19.41 82.54 38.36
CA VAL A 508 19.04 83.51 37.32
C VAL A 508 19.23 82.86 35.95
N VAL A 509 18.16 82.85 35.16
CA VAL A 509 18.20 82.49 33.73
C VAL A 509 18.28 83.80 32.96
N LEU A 510 19.33 84.00 32.16
CA LEU A 510 19.44 85.18 31.31
C LEU A 510 18.60 84.97 30.03
N PRO A 511 18.08 86.04 29.39
CA PRO A 511 17.19 85.92 28.22
C PRO A 511 17.78 85.20 27.00
N THR A 512 19.09 84.93 27.00
CA THR A 512 19.81 84.22 25.94
C THR A 512 19.86 82.70 26.13
N ASP A 513 19.39 82.19 27.27
CA ASP A 513 19.52 80.76 27.64
C ASP A 513 18.22 79.95 27.40
N VAL A 514 17.23 80.51 26.70
CA VAL A 514 15.95 79.85 26.33
C VAL A 514 15.92 79.47 24.85
#